data_AF-A0A7H8XMW2-F1
#
_entry.id   AF-A0A7H8XMW2-F1
#
_cell.length_a   1.000
_cell.length_b   1.000
_cell.length_c   1.000
_cell.angle_alpha   90.00
_cell.angle_beta   90.00
_cell.angle_gamma   90.00
#
_symmetry.space_group_name_H-M   'P 1'
#
loop_
_entity.id
_entity.type
_entity.pdbx_description
1 polymer ?
#
loop_
_entity_poly.entity_id
_entity_poly.type
_entity_poly.pdbx_seq_one_letter_code
_entity_poly.pdbx_strand_id
1 'polypeptide(L)'
;MTSSGVRHDTSPSAVASPGVPPATRREDLVTVLFGAVLTAGAMSDGWAHSNIIETIEGFFTPWHGLLYAGFVATAAWTCWLAYRRRGGAPRWWRDGWPAGYRVGAIAAATFLLAGLADLTWHETLGVEVGLDAAFSPSHLLLDASAVLLVTSPLRSWWASGEGGARSATGVASLVLGAMAPSILLTYASAFLTLAPTRFIGGLGTQQQAVLGVDAYLLTTLLLVGPFLLVHRRRAAPGTGVALVAGVALFNLVMQEFPTPQTWAALGTLGGTALADALLWRLDAVRGPDAPLRLPLAGALLGGLLVAGHLTGLALAVGVRWTPEVTGGVVVLAALLGALLGGLAARPAGPAPAPVPPTPAVPAQAVPLGRR
;
A
#
# COMPACT_ATOMS: atom_id res chain seq x y z
N MET A 1 -48.59 50.57 -29.74
CA MET A 1 -47.43 50.91 -28.88
C MET A 1 -46.64 49.64 -28.64
N THR A 2 -45.37 49.68 -29.03
CA THR A 2 -44.43 48.55 -29.11
C THR A 2 -43.77 48.24 -27.77
N SER A 3 -43.60 46.95 -27.49
CA SER A 3 -42.44 46.28 -26.87
C SER A 3 -41.84 46.83 -25.57
N SER A 4 -41.82 45.99 -24.52
CA SER A 4 -40.56 45.72 -23.81
C SER A 4 -40.56 44.28 -23.26
N GLY A 5 -40.05 43.35 -24.07
CA GLY A 5 -39.61 42.05 -23.58
C GLY A 5 -38.29 42.21 -22.83
N VAL A 6 -38.30 41.97 -21.53
CA VAL A 6 -37.08 41.86 -20.72
C VAL A 6 -36.41 40.54 -21.10
N ARG A 7 -35.34 40.62 -21.88
CA ARG A 7 -34.42 39.49 -22.07
C ARG A 7 -33.57 39.39 -20.81
N HIS A 8 -33.67 38.26 -20.12
CA HIS A 8 -32.64 37.85 -19.18
C HIS A 8 -31.38 37.51 -19.98
N ASP A 9 -30.39 38.39 -19.95
CA ASP A 9 -29.04 38.07 -20.40
C ASP A 9 -28.50 36.94 -19.52
N THR A 10 -28.45 35.74 -20.09
CA THR A 10 -27.67 34.64 -19.54
C THR A 10 -26.22 35.08 -19.48
N SER A 11 -25.67 35.22 -18.27
CA SER A 11 -24.25 35.46 -18.07
C SER A 11 -23.43 34.44 -18.87
N PRO A 12 -22.36 34.84 -19.56
CA PRO A 12 -21.51 33.90 -20.27
C PRO A 12 -20.97 32.88 -19.27
N SER A 13 -21.31 31.61 -19.50
CA SER A 13 -20.71 30.48 -18.80
C SER A 13 -19.20 30.69 -18.76
N ALA A 14 -18.64 30.87 -17.57
CA ALA A 14 -17.21 30.90 -17.38
C ALA A 14 -16.63 29.66 -18.05
N VAL A 15 -15.87 29.87 -19.13
CA VAL A 15 -15.14 28.79 -19.80
C VAL A 15 -14.21 28.21 -18.74
N ALA A 16 -14.57 27.07 -18.18
CA ALA A 16 -13.74 26.35 -17.24
C ALA A 16 -12.38 26.16 -17.92
N SER A 17 -11.32 26.74 -17.35
CA SER A 17 -9.97 26.49 -17.83
C SER A 17 -9.79 24.97 -17.89
N PRO A 18 -9.38 24.39 -19.02
CA PRO A 18 -9.28 22.94 -19.14
C PRO A 18 -8.22 22.46 -18.16
N GLY A 19 -8.67 21.97 -17.01
CA GLY A 19 -7.80 21.38 -16.00
C GLY A 19 -7.12 20.13 -16.57
N VAL A 20 -5.99 19.76 -15.97
CA VAL A 20 -5.23 18.58 -16.38
C VAL A 20 -6.12 17.33 -16.32
N PRO A 21 -6.36 16.64 -17.45
CA PRO A 21 -7.21 15.45 -17.47
C PRO A 21 -6.63 14.35 -16.56
N PRO A 22 -7.48 13.57 -15.85
CA PRO A 22 -7.02 12.47 -15.01
C PRO A 22 -6.27 11.40 -15.82
N ALA A 23 -5.46 10.58 -15.14
CA ALA A 23 -4.84 9.42 -15.75
C ALA A 23 -5.90 8.37 -16.12
N THR A 24 -5.76 7.76 -17.28
CA THR A 24 -6.61 6.65 -17.73
C THR A 24 -6.16 5.33 -17.11
N ARG A 25 -7.04 4.33 -17.13
CA ARG A 25 -6.72 2.97 -16.62
C ARG A 25 -5.51 2.35 -17.31
N ARG A 26 -5.38 2.59 -18.63
CA ARG A 26 -4.25 2.10 -19.43
C ARG A 26 -2.96 2.80 -19.03
N GLU A 27 -3.00 4.11 -18.79
CA GLU A 27 -1.82 4.84 -18.31
C GLU A 27 -1.38 4.36 -16.94
N ASP A 28 -2.34 4.12 -16.02
CA ASP A 28 -2.06 3.54 -14.71
C ASP A 28 -1.47 2.12 -14.82
N LEU A 29 -2.01 1.28 -15.70
CA LEU A 29 -1.46 -0.07 -15.94
C LEU A 29 -0.02 -0.02 -16.46
N VAL A 30 0.29 0.86 -17.42
CA VAL A 30 1.67 1.01 -17.94
C VAL A 30 2.62 1.43 -16.82
N THR A 31 2.19 2.36 -15.95
CA THR A 31 2.98 2.75 -14.77
C THR A 31 3.20 1.57 -13.82
N VAL A 32 2.18 0.74 -13.56
CA VAL A 32 2.32 -0.47 -12.74
C VAL A 32 3.31 -1.45 -13.37
N LEU A 33 3.26 -1.66 -14.69
CA LEU A 33 4.16 -2.59 -15.38
C LEU A 33 5.63 -2.11 -15.31
N PHE A 34 5.89 -0.83 -15.55
CA PHE A 34 7.24 -0.28 -15.38
C PHE A 34 7.71 -0.31 -13.91
N GLY A 35 6.81 0.00 -12.97
CA GLY A 35 7.09 -0.13 -11.54
C GLY A 35 7.36 -1.59 -11.13
N ALA A 36 6.72 -2.56 -11.78
CA ALA A 36 7.00 -3.98 -11.54
C ALA A 36 8.39 -4.38 -12.04
N VAL A 37 8.87 -3.82 -13.16
CA VAL A 37 10.26 -4.02 -13.63
C VAL A 37 11.25 -3.43 -12.63
N LEU A 38 10.99 -2.21 -12.13
CA LEU A 38 11.80 -1.59 -11.07
C LEU A 38 11.86 -2.48 -9.82
N THR A 39 10.70 -2.94 -9.36
CA THR A 39 10.58 -3.78 -8.15
C THR A 39 11.25 -5.14 -8.36
N ALA A 40 11.14 -5.74 -9.56
CA ALA A 40 11.83 -6.98 -9.90
C ALA A 40 13.36 -6.77 -9.94
N GLY A 41 13.83 -5.63 -10.42
CA GLY A 41 15.24 -5.23 -10.32
C GLY A 41 15.72 -5.19 -8.88
N ALA A 42 14.99 -4.52 -7.99
CA ALA A 42 15.30 -4.47 -6.56
C ALA A 42 15.28 -5.85 -5.90
N MET A 43 14.31 -6.69 -6.25
CA MET A 43 14.24 -8.09 -5.76
C MET A 43 15.46 -8.90 -6.21
N SER A 44 15.85 -8.75 -7.47
CA SER A 44 17.00 -9.43 -8.06
C SER A 44 18.30 -8.97 -7.39
N ASP A 45 18.43 -7.67 -7.15
CA ASP A 45 19.58 -7.07 -6.48
C ASP A 45 19.68 -7.51 -5.00
N GLY A 46 18.54 -7.52 -4.29
CA GLY A 46 18.46 -8.08 -2.94
C GLY A 46 18.83 -9.57 -2.87
N TRP A 47 18.50 -10.36 -3.91
CA TRP A 47 18.98 -11.74 -4.03
C TRP A 47 20.50 -11.78 -4.20
N ALA A 48 21.08 -10.92 -5.03
CA ALA A 48 22.53 -10.87 -5.25
C ALA A 48 23.27 -10.53 -3.94
N HIS A 49 22.78 -9.55 -3.18
CA HIS A 49 23.29 -9.19 -1.86
C HIS A 49 23.20 -10.33 -0.83
N SER A 50 22.20 -11.20 -0.96
CA SER A 50 21.97 -12.29 0.00
C SER A 50 22.78 -13.55 -0.32
N ASN A 51 23.09 -13.80 -1.59
CA ASN A 51 23.56 -15.12 -2.03
C ASN A 51 24.98 -15.11 -2.64
N ILE A 52 25.40 -13.99 -3.24
CA ILE A 52 26.63 -13.95 -4.03
C ILE A 52 27.43 -12.65 -3.83
N ILE A 53 27.15 -11.88 -2.78
CA ILE A 53 27.74 -10.56 -2.55
C ILE A 53 29.28 -10.58 -2.52
N GLU A 54 29.87 -11.66 -2.00
CA GLU A 54 31.33 -11.86 -1.93
C GLU A 54 31.98 -12.06 -3.32
N THR A 55 31.18 -12.31 -4.36
CA THR A 55 31.65 -12.55 -5.74
C THR A 55 31.44 -11.34 -6.66
N ILE A 56 30.80 -10.29 -6.16
CA ILE A 56 30.45 -9.09 -6.93
C ILE A 56 31.45 -7.98 -6.61
N GLU A 57 32.05 -7.42 -7.65
CA GLU A 57 32.95 -6.27 -7.53
C GLU A 57 32.28 -5.01 -8.11
N GLY A 58 32.17 -3.97 -7.28
CA GLY A 58 31.72 -2.64 -7.69
C GLY A 58 30.21 -2.48 -7.87
N PHE A 59 29.81 -1.29 -8.34
CA PHE A 59 28.41 -0.89 -8.47
C PHE A 59 27.73 -1.40 -9.76
N PHE A 60 28.46 -1.46 -10.88
CA PHE A 60 27.84 -1.76 -12.18
C PHE A 60 27.60 -3.25 -12.39
N THR A 61 26.45 -3.72 -11.91
CA THR A 61 26.04 -5.13 -11.99
C THR A 61 24.82 -5.32 -12.90
N PRO A 62 24.56 -6.53 -13.42
CA PRO A 62 23.33 -6.82 -14.15
C PRO A 62 22.05 -6.53 -13.33
N TRP A 63 22.11 -6.72 -12.01
CA TRP A 63 20.98 -6.48 -11.10
C TRP A 63 20.66 -5.00 -10.96
N HIS A 64 21.68 -4.15 -10.74
CA HIS A 64 21.54 -2.71 -10.84
C HIS A 64 21.05 -2.29 -12.24
N GLY A 65 21.56 -2.92 -13.31
CA GLY A 65 21.09 -2.68 -14.67
C GLY A 65 19.58 -2.84 -14.82
N LEU A 66 18.99 -3.91 -14.28
CA LEU A 66 17.55 -4.13 -14.29
C LEU A 66 16.79 -3.12 -13.42
N LEU A 67 17.29 -2.84 -12.21
CA LEU A 67 16.73 -1.84 -11.29
C LEU A 67 16.63 -0.46 -11.97
N TYR A 68 17.76 0.04 -12.48
CA TYR A 68 17.83 1.36 -13.10
C TYR A 68 17.09 1.43 -14.44
N ALA A 69 17.01 0.33 -15.22
CA ALA A 69 16.15 0.27 -16.40
C ALA A 69 14.67 0.43 -16.04
N GLY A 70 14.21 -0.27 -14.99
CA GLY A 70 12.85 -0.11 -14.45
C GLY A 70 12.58 1.30 -13.94
N PHE A 71 13.54 1.90 -13.24
CA PHE A 71 13.47 3.30 -12.79
C PHE A 71 13.32 4.27 -13.97
N VAL A 72 14.23 4.20 -14.95
CA VAL A 72 14.23 5.10 -16.12
C VAL A 72 12.91 4.96 -16.89
N ALA A 73 12.43 3.74 -17.12
CA ALA A 73 11.14 3.52 -17.79
C ALA A 73 9.98 4.15 -17.01
N THR A 74 9.91 3.96 -15.69
CA THR A 74 8.85 4.51 -14.83
C THR A 74 8.91 6.04 -14.77
N ALA A 75 10.10 6.61 -14.61
CA ALA A 75 10.33 8.06 -14.55
C ALA A 75 10.02 8.74 -15.88
N ALA A 76 10.54 8.20 -16.99
CA ALA A 76 10.28 8.71 -18.33
C ALA A 76 8.79 8.65 -18.68
N TRP A 77 8.11 7.55 -18.36
CA TRP A 77 6.66 7.42 -18.54
C TRP A 77 5.89 8.45 -17.72
N THR A 78 6.26 8.63 -16.45
CA THR A 78 5.64 9.63 -15.57
C THR A 78 5.78 11.02 -16.21
N CYS A 79 6.99 11.44 -16.58
CA CYS A 79 7.25 12.72 -17.26
C CYS A 79 6.47 12.86 -18.58
N TRP A 80 6.37 11.78 -19.34
CA TRP A 80 5.61 11.73 -20.58
C TRP A 80 4.11 11.99 -20.36
N LEU A 81 3.52 11.46 -19.29
CA LEU A 81 2.11 11.71 -18.96
C LEU A 81 1.83 13.20 -18.74
N ALA A 82 2.74 13.92 -18.08
CA ALA A 82 2.63 15.37 -17.90
C ALA A 82 2.84 16.13 -19.21
N TYR A 83 3.84 15.75 -20.00
CA TYR A 83 4.10 16.36 -21.30
C TYR A 83 2.93 16.21 -22.28
N ARG A 84 2.25 15.05 -22.29
CA ARG A 84 1.04 14.84 -23.10
C ARG A 84 -0.12 15.76 -22.71
N ARG A 85 -0.13 16.25 -21.47
CA ARG A 85 -1.17 17.13 -20.90
C ARG A 85 -0.76 18.61 -20.90
N ARG A 86 0.36 18.96 -21.56
CA ARG A 86 0.90 20.33 -21.60
C ARG A 86 -0.08 21.41 -22.09
N GLY A 87 -1.04 21.06 -22.94
CA GLY A 87 -2.06 22.00 -23.41
C GLY A 87 -3.06 22.45 -22.34
N GLY A 88 -3.23 21.69 -21.25
CA GLY A 88 -4.12 22.01 -20.14
C GLY A 88 -3.39 22.54 -18.89
N ALA A 89 -2.12 22.92 -19.01
CA ALA A 89 -1.29 23.33 -17.88
C ALA A 89 -0.43 24.57 -18.22
N PRO A 90 -0.40 25.62 -17.38
CA PRO A 90 0.45 26.79 -17.61
C PRO A 90 1.94 26.44 -17.73
N ARG A 91 2.41 25.49 -16.91
CA ARG A 91 3.76 24.94 -16.96
C ARG A 91 3.68 23.43 -16.81
N TRP A 92 3.80 22.69 -17.92
CA TRP A 92 3.59 21.24 -17.92
C TRP A 92 4.45 20.48 -16.89
N TRP A 93 5.70 20.90 -16.68
CA TRP A 93 6.65 20.26 -15.75
C TRP A 93 6.27 20.44 -14.28
N ARG A 94 5.44 21.44 -13.97
CA ARG A 94 4.98 21.74 -12.60
C ARG A 94 3.53 21.35 -12.39
N ASP A 95 2.70 21.68 -13.36
CA ASP A 95 1.25 21.71 -13.25
C ASP A 95 0.59 20.63 -14.13
N GLY A 96 1.31 20.01 -15.06
CA GLY A 96 0.78 19.07 -16.06
C GLY A 96 0.52 17.64 -15.57
N TRP A 97 0.85 17.34 -14.32
CA TRP A 97 0.76 15.98 -13.76
C TRP A 97 -0.70 15.60 -13.47
N PRO A 98 -1.19 14.45 -13.96
CA PRO A 98 -2.51 13.96 -13.55
C PRO A 98 -2.52 13.70 -12.03
N ALA A 99 -3.73 13.72 -11.44
CA ALA A 99 -3.90 13.47 -10.02
C ALA A 99 -3.21 12.17 -9.58
N GLY A 100 -2.43 12.22 -8.50
CA GLY A 100 -1.63 11.11 -7.98
C GLY A 100 -0.19 11.01 -8.50
N TYR A 101 0.13 11.59 -9.66
CA TYR A 101 1.45 11.48 -10.29
C TYR A 101 2.44 12.59 -9.91
N ARG A 102 1.96 13.73 -9.40
CA ARG A 102 2.85 14.83 -8.97
C ARG A 102 3.86 14.40 -7.91
N VAL A 103 3.43 13.60 -6.93
CA VAL A 103 4.31 13.04 -5.90
C VAL A 103 5.30 12.04 -6.52
N GLY A 104 4.85 11.24 -7.49
CA GLY A 104 5.73 10.33 -8.23
C GLY A 104 6.81 11.06 -9.03
N ALA A 105 6.50 12.21 -9.62
CA ALA A 105 7.48 13.03 -10.32
C ALA A 105 8.58 13.58 -9.39
N ILE A 106 8.20 14.03 -8.19
CA ILE A 106 9.15 14.44 -7.16
C ILE A 106 10.01 13.23 -6.77
N ALA A 107 9.37 12.09 -6.51
CA ALA A 107 10.06 10.86 -6.16
C ALA A 107 11.02 10.37 -7.25
N ALA A 108 10.71 10.57 -8.53
CA ALA A 108 11.62 10.23 -9.63
C ALA A 108 12.91 11.07 -9.57
N ALA A 109 12.80 12.36 -9.27
CA ALA A 109 13.97 13.22 -9.09
C ALA A 109 14.76 12.83 -7.84
N THR A 110 14.08 12.55 -6.73
CA THR A 110 14.71 12.11 -5.49
C THR A 110 15.41 10.75 -5.65
N PHE A 111 14.80 9.79 -6.37
CA PHE A 111 15.40 8.50 -6.66
C PHE A 111 16.67 8.63 -7.50
N LEU A 112 16.67 9.51 -8.52
CA LEU A 112 17.88 9.78 -9.31
C LEU A 112 19.02 10.31 -8.43
N LEU A 113 18.71 11.27 -7.56
CA LEU A 113 19.70 11.82 -6.62
C LEU A 113 20.18 10.76 -5.63
N ALA A 114 19.27 9.91 -5.13
CA ALA A 114 19.58 8.82 -4.23
C ALA A 114 20.49 7.78 -4.90
N GLY A 115 20.21 7.40 -6.15
CA GLY A 115 21.06 6.46 -6.89
C GLY A 115 22.43 7.01 -7.24
N LEU A 116 22.56 8.32 -7.45
CA LEU A 116 23.88 8.96 -7.57
C LEU A 116 24.63 8.97 -6.23
N ALA A 117 23.91 9.18 -5.12
CA ALA A 117 24.48 9.09 -3.78
C ALA A 117 24.94 7.66 -3.48
N ASP A 118 24.14 6.68 -3.87
CA ASP A 118 24.39 5.24 -3.74
C ASP A 118 25.65 4.80 -4.51
N LEU A 119 25.74 5.19 -5.79
CA LEU A 119 26.94 5.00 -6.60
C LEU A 119 28.16 5.62 -5.91
N THR A 120 28.05 6.88 -5.45
CA THR A 120 29.15 7.56 -4.77
C THR A 120 29.54 6.83 -3.49
N TRP A 121 28.57 6.30 -2.76
CA TRP A 121 28.78 5.53 -1.54
C TRP A 121 29.56 4.25 -1.83
N HIS A 122 29.12 3.46 -2.80
CA HIS A 122 29.79 2.22 -3.19
C HIS A 122 31.23 2.46 -3.66
N GLU A 123 31.49 3.55 -4.37
CA GLU A 123 32.84 3.89 -4.88
C GLU A 123 33.77 4.45 -3.80
N THR A 124 33.25 5.02 -2.69
CA THR A 124 34.07 5.70 -1.68
C THR A 124 34.14 4.99 -0.33
N LEU A 125 33.06 4.34 0.08
CA LEU A 125 32.91 3.65 1.37
C LEU A 125 32.80 2.13 1.20
N GLY A 126 32.62 1.65 -0.03
CA GLY A 126 32.42 0.23 -0.35
C GLY A 126 30.94 -0.17 -0.30
N VAL A 127 30.69 -1.43 -0.66
CA VAL A 127 29.35 -2.02 -0.70
C VAL A 127 28.95 -2.50 0.69
N GLU A 128 27.79 -2.08 1.18
CA GLU A 128 27.30 -2.49 2.50
C GLU A 128 26.79 -3.94 2.51
N VAL A 129 27.01 -4.62 3.64
CA VAL A 129 26.64 -6.04 3.84
C VAL A 129 25.78 -6.19 5.08
N GLY A 130 24.78 -7.08 5.01
CA GLY A 130 23.93 -7.42 6.14
C GLY A 130 23.10 -6.23 6.63
N LEU A 131 23.21 -5.91 7.92
CA LEU A 131 22.40 -4.85 8.54
C LEU A 131 22.79 -3.46 8.01
N ASP A 132 24.05 -3.23 7.66
CA ASP A 132 24.52 -1.94 7.18
C ASP A 132 23.81 -1.53 5.88
N ALA A 133 23.52 -2.49 5.00
CA ALA A 133 22.76 -2.25 3.77
C ALA A 133 21.34 -1.76 4.06
N ALA A 134 20.66 -2.33 5.06
CA ALA A 134 19.31 -1.95 5.46
C ALA A 134 19.23 -0.53 6.08
N PHE A 135 20.34 -0.06 6.66
CA PHE A 135 20.42 1.24 7.34
C PHE A 135 21.23 2.28 6.55
N SER A 136 21.70 1.93 5.35
CA SER A 136 22.41 2.86 4.48
C SER A 136 21.51 4.04 4.09
N PRO A 137 21.98 5.29 4.26
CA PRO A 137 21.20 6.47 3.89
C PRO A 137 20.77 6.50 2.42
N SER A 138 21.60 6.00 1.50
CA SER A 138 21.26 5.95 0.07
C SER A 138 20.16 4.94 -0.21
N HIS A 139 20.28 3.70 0.32
CA HIS A 139 19.25 2.67 0.20
C HIS A 139 17.91 3.10 0.80
N LEU A 140 17.92 3.73 1.99
CA LEU A 140 16.70 4.25 2.62
C LEU A 140 16.03 5.32 1.76
N LEU A 141 16.80 6.21 1.14
CA LEU A 141 16.26 7.26 0.27
C LEU A 141 15.79 6.70 -1.07
N LEU A 142 16.50 5.72 -1.64
CA LEU A 142 16.11 4.98 -2.83
C LEU A 142 14.78 4.26 -2.61
N ASP A 143 14.65 3.51 -1.52
CA ASP A 143 13.44 2.75 -1.19
C ASP A 143 12.25 3.68 -0.93
N ALA A 144 12.42 4.72 -0.09
CA ALA A 144 11.37 5.71 0.15
C ALA A 144 10.90 6.38 -1.16
N SER A 145 11.83 6.71 -2.05
CA SER A 145 11.51 7.30 -3.36
C SER A 145 10.83 6.28 -4.28
N ALA A 146 11.27 5.02 -4.27
CA ALA A 146 10.66 3.94 -5.03
C ALA A 146 9.20 3.75 -4.61
N VAL A 147 8.92 3.65 -3.31
CA VAL A 147 7.56 3.57 -2.76
C VAL A 147 6.70 4.71 -3.29
N LEU A 148 7.16 5.95 -3.18
CA LEU A 148 6.40 7.11 -3.66
C LEU A 148 6.18 7.07 -5.17
N LEU A 149 7.17 6.64 -5.95
CA LEU A 149 7.07 6.53 -7.41
C LEU A 149 6.06 5.45 -7.83
N VAL A 150 6.24 4.21 -7.37
CA VAL A 150 5.43 3.04 -7.78
C VAL A 150 3.99 3.11 -7.26
N THR A 151 3.74 3.89 -6.20
CA THR A 151 2.38 4.15 -5.66
C THR A 151 1.61 5.27 -6.39
N SER A 152 2.12 5.79 -7.51
CA SER A 152 1.40 6.81 -8.28
C SER A 152 0.02 6.35 -8.78
N PRO A 153 -0.15 5.14 -9.35
CA PRO A 153 -1.47 4.61 -9.71
C PRO A 153 -2.41 4.41 -8.51
N LEU A 154 -1.89 4.05 -7.33
CA LEU A 154 -2.70 4.01 -6.10
C LEU A 154 -3.29 5.37 -5.76
N ARG A 155 -2.48 6.45 -5.79
CA ARG A 155 -2.97 7.81 -5.55
C ARG A 155 -3.90 8.31 -6.68
N SER A 156 -3.64 7.91 -7.93
CA SER A 156 -4.52 8.18 -9.08
C SER A 156 -5.90 7.57 -8.87
N TRP A 157 -5.95 6.28 -8.52
CA TRP A 157 -7.19 5.58 -8.18
C TRP A 157 -7.92 6.28 -7.02
N TRP A 158 -7.19 6.60 -5.94
CA TRP A 158 -7.75 7.26 -4.77
C TRP A 158 -8.37 8.63 -5.08
N ALA A 159 -7.76 9.40 -5.99
CA ALA A 159 -8.25 10.69 -6.44
C ALA A 159 -9.48 10.56 -7.35
N SER A 160 -9.56 9.50 -8.16
CA SER A 160 -10.70 9.27 -9.06
C SER A 160 -11.99 8.87 -8.33
N GLY A 161 -11.89 8.21 -7.18
CA GLY A 161 -13.06 7.74 -6.42
C GLY A 161 -13.83 6.58 -7.07
N GLU A 162 -13.33 6.02 -8.18
CA GLU A 162 -14.02 4.97 -8.94
C GLU A 162 -13.65 3.54 -8.50
N GLY A 163 -14.59 2.60 -8.60
CA GLY A 163 -14.37 1.16 -8.43
C GLY A 163 -14.00 0.42 -9.75
N GLY A 164 -13.96 -0.92 -9.69
CA GLY A 164 -13.75 -1.78 -10.87
C GLY A 164 -12.28 -1.88 -11.31
N ALA A 165 -11.98 -1.93 -12.61
CA ALA A 165 -10.60 -2.15 -13.09
C ALA A 165 -9.57 -1.12 -12.59
N ARG A 166 -9.98 0.10 -12.20
CA ARG A 166 -9.07 1.08 -11.55
C ARG A 166 -8.65 0.67 -10.14
N SER A 167 -9.50 -0.06 -9.40
CA SER A 167 -9.09 -0.60 -8.11
C SER A 167 -8.03 -1.69 -8.30
N ALA A 168 -8.05 -2.43 -9.41
CA ALA A 168 -7.02 -3.44 -9.69
C ALA A 168 -5.63 -2.79 -9.89
N THR A 169 -5.52 -1.72 -10.68
CA THR A 169 -4.24 -0.99 -10.84
C THR A 169 -3.81 -0.29 -9.56
N GLY A 170 -4.76 0.24 -8.78
CA GLY A 170 -4.47 0.81 -7.47
C GLY A 170 -3.96 -0.22 -6.46
N VAL A 171 -4.56 -1.41 -6.42
CA VAL A 171 -4.13 -2.53 -5.57
C VAL A 171 -2.79 -3.07 -6.03
N ALA A 172 -2.57 -3.31 -7.33
CA ALA A 172 -1.27 -3.77 -7.83
C ALA A 172 -0.15 -2.77 -7.49
N SER A 173 -0.41 -1.48 -7.64
CA SER A 173 0.50 -0.41 -7.24
C SER A 173 0.76 -0.36 -5.73
N LEU A 174 -0.26 -0.66 -4.90
CA LEU A 174 -0.08 -0.84 -3.46
C LEU A 174 0.83 -2.03 -3.15
N VAL A 175 0.63 -3.18 -3.82
CA VAL A 175 1.44 -4.38 -3.61
C VAL A 175 2.90 -4.08 -3.90
N LEU A 176 3.21 -3.44 -5.03
CA LEU A 176 4.58 -3.01 -5.35
C LEU A 176 5.14 -2.05 -4.28
N GLY A 177 4.33 -1.09 -3.82
CA GLY A 177 4.73 -0.16 -2.76
C GLY A 177 4.96 -0.82 -1.40
N ALA A 178 4.33 -1.96 -1.11
CA ALA A 178 4.56 -2.72 0.11
C ALA A 178 5.73 -3.70 0.00
N MET A 179 6.06 -4.16 -1.22
CA MET A 179 7.24 -4.98 -1.49
C MET A 179 8.53 -4.19 -1.26
N ALA A 180 8.58 -2.92 -1.69
CA ALA A 180 9.80 -2.11 -1.59
C ALA A 180 10.39 -2.06 -0.17
N PRO A 181 9.68 -1.57 0.87
CA PRO A 181 10.23 -1.50 2.23
C PRO A 181 10.53 -2.88 2.84
N SER A 182 9.98 -3.96 2.28
CA SER A 182 10.29 -5.31 2.77
C SER A 182 11.75 -5.71 2.51
N ILE A 183 12.43 -5.09 1.54
CA ILE A 183 13.87 -5.34 1.28
C ILE A 183 14.75 -4.89 2.44
N LEU A 184 14.46 -3.71 3.01
CA LEU A 184 15.22 -3.14 4.13
C LEU A 184 14.74 -3.69 5.49
N LEU A 185 13.58 -4.34 5.52
CA LEU A 185 12.99 -4.94 6.73
C LEU A 185 13.13 -6.47 6.78
N THR A 186 14.02 -7.06 5.97
CA THR A 186 14.27 -8.52 5.98
C THR A 186 14.61 -9.06 7.38
N TYR A 187 15.36 -8.30 8.18
CA TYR A 187 15.70 -8.65 9.58
C TYR A 187 14.49 -8.76 10.51
N ALA A 188 13.36 -8.13 10.14
CA ALA A 188 12.11 -8.10 10.89
C ALA A 188 10.94 -8.74 10.11
N SER A 189 11.24 -9.54 9.09
CA SER A 189 10.22 -10.17 8.25
C SER A 189 9.75 -11.49 8.87
N ALA A 190 8.44 -11.61 9.11
CA ALA A 190 7.86 -12.86 9.57
C ALA A 190 8.10 -13.99 8.55
N PHE A 191 8.12 -13.67 7.25
CA PHE A 191 8.36 -14.65 6.19
C PHE A 191 9.78 -15.24 6.22
N LEU A 192 10.72 -14.61 6.90
CA LEU A 192 12.10 -15.07 7.01
C LEU A 192 12.43 -15.65 8.40
N THR A 193 11.62 -15.38 9.42
CA THR A 193 11.92 -15.84 10.79
C THR A 193 11.62 -17.32 11.02
N LEU A 194 12.54 -18.01 11.68
CA LEU A 194 12.38 -19.37 12.19
C LEU A 194 12.31 -19.43 13.71
N ALA A 195 12.21 -18.28 14.39
CA ALA A 195 12.15 -18.24 15.84
C ALA A 195 11.08 -19.18 16.45
N PRO A 196 9.88 -19.35 15.88
CA PRO A 196 8.85 -20.25 16.42
C PRO A 196 9.23 -21.73 16.47
N THR A 197 10.25 -22.16 15.72
CA THR A 197 10.66 -23.58 15.62
C THR A 197 11.68 -23.96 16.69
N ARG A 198 12.06 -23.01 17.57
CA ARG A 198 13.05 -23.19 18.63
C ARG A 198 12.39 -23.13 20.01
N PHE A 199 12.91 -23.93 20.94
CA PHE A 199 12.48 -23.85 22.34
C PHE A 199 12.89 -22.52 22.96
N ILE A 200 12.06 -22.00 23.84
CA ILE A 200 12.35 -20.80 24.64
C ILE A 200 12.94 -21.26 25.97
N GLY A 201 14.17 -20.85 26.27
CA GLY A 201 14.85 -21.20 27.51
C GLY A 201 15.95 -20.21 27.85
N GLY A 202 17.20 -20.58 27.60
CA GLY A 202 18.36 -19.72 27.90
C GLY A 202 18.35 -18.37 27.18
N LEU A 203 19.17 -17.43 27.67
CA LEU A 203 19.19 -16.03 27.21
C LEU A 203 19.18 -15.86 25.69
N GLY A 204 19.98 -16.64 24.94
CA GLY A 204 20.04 -16.55 23.48
C GLY A 204 18.73 -16.96 22.79
N THR A 205 18.11 -18.05 23.23
CA THR A 205 16.81 -18.49 22.69
C THR A 205 15.65 -17.56 23.09
N GLN A 206 15.75 -16.94 24.27
CA GLN A 206 14.80 -15.92 24.72
C GLN A 206 14.86 -14.70 23.79
N GLN A 207 16.07 -14.20 23.49
CA GLN A 207 16.24 -13.05 22.60
C GLN A 207 15.76 -13.34 21.18
N GLN A 208 16.01 -14.55 20.66
CA GLN A 208 15.48 -14.97 19.36
C GLN A 208 13.95 -15.03 19.34
N ALA A 209 13.33 -15.46 20.44
CA ALA A 209 11.88 -15.45 20.56
C ALA A 209 11.32 -14.02 20.54
N VAL A 210 11.96 -13.09 21.26
CA VAL A 210 11.60 -11.65 21.25
C VAL A 210 11.69 -11.08 19.83
N LEU A 211 12.81 -11.27 19.14
CA LEU A 211 12.97 -10.80 17.75
C LEU A 211 11.96 -11.46 16.79
N GLY A 212 11.60 -12.71 17.03
CA GLY A 212 10.53 -13.39 16.29
C GLY A 212 9.15 -12.76 16.50
N VAL A 213 8.82 -12.41 17.75
CA VAL A 213 7.58 -11.69 18.07
C VAL A 213 7.59 -10.31 17.40
N ASP A 214 8.69 -9.57 17.49
CA ASP A 214 8.84 -8.25 16.85
C ASP A 214 8.66 -8.35 15.33
N ALA A 215 9.23 -9.38 14.70
CA ALA A 215 9.07 -9.63 13.27
C ALA A 215 7.59 -9.84 12.87
N TYR A 216 6.82 -10.59 13.67
CA TYR A 216 5.38 -10.74 13.45
C TYR A 216 4.63 -9.42 13.56
N LEU A 217 4.92 -8.61 14.57
CA LEU A 217 4.24 -7.33 14.78
C LEU A 217 4.58 -6.32 13.68
N LEU A 218 5.85 -6.20 13.31
CA LEU A 218 6.30 -5.32 12.22
C LEU A 218 5.73 -5.76 10.87
N THR A 219 5.72 -7.07 10.57
CA THR A 219 5.08 -7.59 9.36
C THR A 219 3.58 -7.33 9.35
N THR A 220 2.93 -7.43 10.51
CA THR A 220 1.51 -7.08 10.66
C THR A 220 1.27 -5.60 10.35
N LEU A 221 2.10 -4.68 10.85
CA LEU A 221 2.00 -3.25 10.54
C LEU A 221 2.16 -3.00 9.03
N LEU A 222 3.19 -3.61 8.43
CA LEU A 222 3.51 -3.45 7.01
C LEU A 222 2.38 -3.93 6.09
N LEU A 223 1.64 -4.98 6.47
CA LEU A 223 0.57 -5.55 5.65
C LEU A 223 -0.81 -5.00 5.99
N VAL A 224 -1.16 -4.93 7.27
CA VAL A 224 -2.51 -4.53 7.71
C VAL A 224 -2.76 -3.04 7.49
N GLY A 225 -1.76 -2.18 7.73
CA GLY A 225 -1.91 -0.73 7.53
C GLY A 225 -2.33 -0.37 6.09
N PRO A 226 -1.55 -0.76 5.07
CA PRO A 226 -1.90 -0.51 3.68
C PRO A 226 -3.18 -1.20 3.22
N PHE A 227 -3.44 -2.43 3.68
CA PHE A 227 -4.70 -3.13 3.43
C PHE A 227 -5.90 -2.32 3.92
N LEU A 228 -5.87 -1.81 5.15
CA LEU A 228 -6.96 -1.02 5.73
C LEU A 228 -7.23 0.26 4.94
N LEU A 229 -6.20 0.92 4.42
CA LEU A 229 -6.35 2.11 3.58
C LEU A 229 -7.23 1.80 2.36
N VAL A 230 -6.92 0.73 1.64
CA VAL A 230 -7.64 0.39 0.40
C VAL A 230 -8.95 -0.33 0.65
N HIS A 231 -9.05 -1.10 1.75
CA HIS A 231 -10.30 -1.71 2.20
C HIS A 231 -11.34 -0.66 2.62
N ARG A 232 -10.92 0.49 3.18
CA ARG A 232 -11.77 1.66 3.41
C ARG A 232 -12.31 2.27 2.11
N ARG A 233 -11.60 2.11 0.99
CA ARG A 233 -12.02 2.54 -0.36
C ARG A 233 -12.72 1.44 -1.16
N ARG A 234 -13.10 0.35 -0.50
CA ARG A 234 -13.79 -0.80 -1.11
C ARG A 234 -12.99 -1.37 -2.29
N ALA A 235 -11.69 -1.56 -2.06
CA ALA A 235 -10.82 -2.31 -2.96
C ALA A 235 -11.42 -3.68 -3.32
N ALA A 236 -10.94 -4.24 -4.44
CA ALA A 236 -11.43 -5.51 -4.96
C ALA A 236 -11.24 -6.66 -3.95
N PRO A 237 -12.11 -7.69 -3.99
CA PRO A 237 -11.88 -8.93 -3.25
C PRO A 237 -10.49 -9.53 -3.55
N GLY A 238 -9.86 -10.16 -2.56
CA GLY A 238 -8.52 -10.76 -2.71
C GLY A 238 -7.35 -9.77 -2.52
N THR A 239 -7.63 -8.54 -2.09
CA THR A 239 -6.59 -7.53 -1.84
C THR A 239 -5.63 -7.96 -0.74
N GLY A 240 -6.13 -8.60 0.33
CA GLY A 240 -5.27 -9.11 1.40
C GLY A 240 -4.32 -10.18 0.86
N VAL A 241 -4.85 -11.15 0.12
CA VAL A 241 -4.05 -12.21 -0.50
C VAL A 241 -3.01 -11.65 -1.46
N ALA A 242 -3.37 -10.69 -2.31
CA ALA A 242 -2.43 -10.08 -3.25
C ALA A 242 -1.27 -9.38 -2.55
N LEU A 243 -1.54 -8.68 -1.45
CA LEU A 243 -0.53 -7.98 -0.64
C LEU A 243 0.44 -8.96 0.02
N VAL A 244 -0.11 -9.99 0.67
CA VAL A 244 0.69 -11.05 1.30
C VAL A 244 1.50 -11.80 0.26
N ALA A 245 0.91 -12.16 -0.87
CA ALA A 245 1.59 -12.87 -1.95
C ALA A 245 2.78 -12.08 -2.50
N GLY A 246 2.61 -10.77 -2.74
CA GLY A 246 3.68 -9.92 -3.23
C GLY A 246 4.86 -9.84 -2.25
N VAL A 247 4.60 -9.51 -0.98
CA VAL A 247 5.66 -9.38 0.04
C VAL A 247 6.31 -10.72 0.36
N ALA A 248 5.54 -11.80 0.46
CA ALA A 248 6.10 -13.14 0.67
C ALA A 248 6.96 -13.59 -0.51
N LEU A 249 6.49 -13.39 -1.75
CA LEU A 249 7.27 -13.71 -2.95
C LEU A 249 8.59 -12.93 -2.97
N PHE A 250 8.53 -11.64 -2.68
CA PHE A 250 9.71 -10.77 -2.65
C PHE A 250 10.76 -11.29 -1.66
N ASN A 251 10.36 -11.59 -0.43
CA ASN A 251 11.25 -12.14 0.59
C ASN A 251 11.79 -13.53 0.23
N LEU A 252 10.93 -14.43 -0.27
CA LEU A 252 11.32 -15.82 -0.55
C LEU A 252 12.23 -15.95 -1.76
N VAL A 253 12.05 -15.12 -2.80
CA VAL A 253 12.95 -15.11 -3.97
C VAL A 253 14.37 -14.75 -3.53
N MET A 254 14.52 -13.74 -2.67
CA MET A 254 15.83 -13.32 -2.15
C MET A 254 16.55 -14.44 -1.37
N GLN A 255 15.82 -15.41 -0.84
CA GLN A 255 16.33 -16.48 0.01
C GLN A 255 16.23 -17.86 -0.64
N GLU A 256 15.96 -17.94 -1.94
CA GLU A 256 15.87 -19.20 -2.70
C GLU A 256 14.79 -20.19 -2.20
N PHE A 257 13.66 -19.66 -1.73
CA PHE A 257 12.50 -20.44 -1.27
C PHE A 257 12.84 -21.53 -0.25
N PRO A 258 13.39 -21.17 0.94
CA PRO A 258 13.69 -22.17 1.96
C PRO A 258 12.41 -22.92 2.37
N THR A 259 12.50 -24.24 2.52
CA THR A 259 11.29 -25.08 2.65
C THR A 259 10.40 -24.66 3.82
N PRO A 260 10.89 -24.49 5.07
CA PRO A 260 10.01 -24.14 6.19
C PRO A 260 9.31 -22.79 5.99
N GLN A 261 10.03 -21.78 5.49
CA GLN A 261 9.52 -20.44 5.21
C GLN A 261 8.50 -20.46 4.06
N THR A 262 8.72 -21.28 3.03
CA THR A 262 7.76 -21.48 1.93
C THR A 262 6.43 -22.04 2.45
N TRP A 263 6.47 -23.06 3.31
CA TRP A 263 5.27 -23.58 3.96
C TRP A 263 4.60 -22.54 4.85
N ALA A 264 5.38 -21.74 5.59
CA ALA A 264 4.87 -20.65 6.40
C ALA A 264 4.15 -19.58 5.55
N ALA A 265 4.72 -19.20 4.40
CA ALA A 265 4.09 -18.29 3.46
C ALA A 265 2.79 -18.87 2.87
N LEU A 266 2.76 -20.16 2.50
CA LEU A 266 1.54 -20.84 2.03
C LEU A 266 0.45 -20.86 3.11
N GLY A 267 0.81 -21.15 4.36
CA GLY A 267 -0.11 -21.06 5.50
C GLY A 267 -0.64 -19.64 5.69
N THR A 268 0.22 -18.63 5.56
CA THR A 268 -0.14 -17.21 5.66
C THR A 268 -1.10 -16.79 4.55
N LEU A 269 -0.89 -17.27 3.32
CA LEU A 269 -1.81 -17.09 2.19
C LEU A 269 -3.18 -17.73 2.46
N GLY A 270 -3.20 -18.95 3.02
CA GLY A 270 -4.43 -19.62 3.43
C GLY A 270 -5.21 -18.86 4.51
N GLY A 271 -4.53 -18.41 5.56
CA GLY A 271 -5.12 -17.58 6.60
C GLY A 271 -5.65 -16.25 6.08
N THR A 272 -4.91 -15.61 5.18
CA THR A 272 -5.31 -14.34 4.56
C THR A 272 -6.48 -14.52 3.58
N ALA A 273 -6.52 -15.62 2.82
CA ALA A 273 -7.67 -15.95 1.97
C ALA A 273 -8.94 -16.16 2.79
N LEU A 274 -8.81 -16.81 3.96
CA LEU A 274 -9.91 -16.91 4.93
C LEU A 274 -10.34 -15.51 5.43
N ALA A 275 -9.39 -14.63 5.75
CA ALA A 275 -9.70 -13.25 6.16
C ALA A 275 -10.47 -12.49 5.07
N ASP A 276 -9.99 -12.50 3.82
CA ASP A 276 -10.67 -11.86 2.68
C ASP A 276 -12.09 -12.43 2.49
N ALA A 277 -12.27 -13.75 2.60
CA ALA A 277 -13.58 -14.40 2.48
C ALA A 277 -14.55 -14.00 3.61
N LEU A 278 -14.06 -13.97 4.86
CA LEU A 278 -14.85 -13.54 6.02
C LEU A 278 -15.24 -12.07 5.91
N LEU A 279 -14.33 -11.21 5.46
CA LEU A 279 -14.62 -9.78 5.27
C LEU A 279 -15.61 -9.54 4.15
N TRP A 280 -15.49 -10.27 3.04
CA TRP A 280 -16.48 -10.21 1.98
C TRP A 280 -17.88 -10.63 2.46
N ARG A 281 -17.97 -11.71 3.27
CA ARG A 281 -19.23 -12.14 3.91
C ARG A 281 -19.76 -11.09 4.88
N LEU A 282 -18.91 -10.50 5.73
CA LEU A 282 -19.31 -9.48 6.70
C LEU A 282 -19.85 -8.22 6.01
N ASP A 283 -19.19 -7.76 4.95
CA ASP A 283 -19.64 -6.62 4.14
C ASP A 283 -20.99 -6.90 3.48
N ALA A 284 -21.22 -8.13 3.00
CA ALA A 284 -22.49 -8.54 2.41
C ALA A 284 -23.63 -8.61 3.43
N VAL A 285 -23.36 -9.03 4.67
CA VAL A 285 -24.39 -9.23 5.71
C VAL A 285 -24.69 -7.95 6.48
N ARG A 286 -23.66 -7.21 6.92
CA ARG A 286 -23.81 -6.03 7.79
C ARG A 286 -23.86 -4.72 7.00
N GLY A 287 -23.46 -4.77 5.74
CA GLY A 287 -23.26 -3.59 4.94
C GLY A 287 -21.87 -2.97 5.13
N PRO A 288 -21.33 -2.33 4.08
CA PRO A 288 -19.97 -1.78 4.05
C PRO A 288 -19.80 -0.48 4.87
N ASP A 289 -20.86 0.05 5.46
CA ASP A 289 -20.86 1.21 6.34
C ASP A 289 -21.13 0.82 7.81
N ALA A 290 -21.08 -0.49 8.12
CA ALA A 290 -21.30 -1.01 9.46
C ALA A 290 -20.30 -0.47 10.49
N PRO A 291 -20.73 -0.23 11.75
CA PRO A 291 -19.81 0.15 12.81
C PRO A 291 -18.77 -0.95 13.03
N LEU A 292 -17.56 -0.55 13.42
CA LEU A 292 -16.42 -1.42 13.67
C LEU A 292 -15.92 -2.23 12.45
N ARG A 293 -16.39 -1.93 11.22
CA ARG A 293 -15.93 -2.63 10.00
C ARG A 293 -14.40 -2.67 9.87
N LEU A 294 -13.73 -1.52 9.99
CA LEU A 294 -12.26 -1.44 9.85
C LEU A 294 -11.50 -2.09 11.02
N PRO A 295 -11.87 -1.88 12.30
CA PRO A 295 -11.33 -2.66 13.41
C PRO A 295 -11.44 -4.17 13.20
N LEU A 296 -12.61 -4.67 12.80
CA LEU A 296 -12.80 -6.09 12.52
C LEU A 296 -11.95 -6.57 11.35
N ALA A 297 -11.83 -5.76 10.29
CA ALA A 297 -10.96 -6.05 9.16
C ALA A 297 -9.48 -6.18 9.55
N GLY A 298 -8.99 -5.25 10.36
CA GLY A 298 -7.62 -5.31 10.86
C GLY A 298 -7.39 -6.49 11.79
N ALA A 299 -8.35 -6.78 12.68
CA ALA A 299 -8.26 -7.91 13.60
C ALA A 299 -8.22 -9.26 12.88
N LEU A 300 -9.13 -9.46 11.93
CA LEU A 300 -9.23 -10.68 11.14
C LEU A 300 -7.97 -10.89 10.29
N LEU A 301 -7.52 -9.85 9.58
CA LEU A 301 -6.34 -9.96 8.75
C LEU A 301 -5.07 -10.21 9.58
N GLY A 302 -4.83 -9.40 10.62
CA GLY A 302 -3.64 -9.53 11.46
C GLY A 302 -3.56 -10.89 12.17
N GLY A 303 -4.67 -11.31 12.81
CA GLY A 303 -4.72 -12.59 13.50
C GLY A 303 -4.58 -13.80 12.57
N LEU A 304 -5.32 -13.82 11.45
CA LEU A 304 -5.31 -14.97 10.54
C LEU A 304 -4.02 -15.07 9.72
N LEU A 305 -3.36 -13.95 9.41
CA LEU A 305 -2.02 -13.94 8.83
C LEU A 305 -1.03 -14.67 9.74
N VAL A 306 -0.92 -14.25 11.01
CA VAL A 306 0.04 -14.85 11.96
C VAL A 306 -0.33 -16.31 12.26
N ALA A 307 -1.61 -16.61 12.48
CA ALA A 307 -2.08 -17.97 12.71
C ALA A 307 -1.78 -18.89 11.51
N GLY A 308 -2.02 -18.40 10.29
CA GLY A 308 -1.68 -19.09 9.06
C GLY A 308 -0.19 -19.37 8.94
N HIS A 309 0.65 -18.37 9.23
CA HIS A 309 2.10 -18.52 9.22
C HIS A 309 2.58 -19.61 10.20
N LEU A 310 2.12 -19.55 11.44
CA LEU A 310 2.48 -20.53 12.48
C LEU A 310 1.98 -21.94 12.12
N THR A 311 0.81 -22.04 11.49
CA THR A 311 0.28 -23.32 10.97
C THR A 311 1.19 -23.87 9.88
N GLY A 312 1.63 -23.04 8.93
CA GLY A 312 2.58 -23.45 7.90
C GLY A 312 3.91 -23.95 8.46
N LEU A 313 4.48 -23.24 9.45
CA LEU A 313 5.68 -23.71 10.16
C LEU A 313 5.43 -25.03 10.91
N ALA A 314 4.27 -25.15 11.56
CA ALA A 314 3.90 -26.37 12.28
C ALA A 314 3.85 -27.59 11.35
N LEU A 315 3.33 -27.42 10.14
CA LEU A 315 3.27 -28.48 9.11
C LEU A 315 4.65 -28.82 8.54
N ALA A 316 5.54 -27.86 8.41
CA ALA A 316 6.86 -28.09 7.82
C ALA A 316 7.86 -28.72 8.81
N VAL A 317 7.98 -28.13 9.99
CA VAL A 317 9.06 -28.46 10.96
C VAL A 317 8.59 -28.48 12.42
N GLY A 318 7.35 -28.07 12.68
CA GLY A 318 6.80 -27.95 14.03
C GLY A 318 7.08 -26.60 14.69
N VAL A 319 6.16 -26.17 15.55
CA VAL A 319 6.34 -25.02 16.45
C VAL A 319 6.81 -25.54 17.81
N ARG A 320 7.78 -24.86 18.40
CA ARG A 320 8.42 -25.18 19.70
C ARG A 320 8.31 -24.07 20.73
N TRP A 321 7.77 -22.92 20.35
CA TRP A 321 7.31 -21.91 21.30
C TRP A 321 6.25 -22.49 22.25
N THR A 322 6.18 -21.91 23.45
CA THR A 322 5.15 -22.29 24.42
C THR A 322 3.77 -21.82 23.97
N PRO A 323 2.68 -22.44 24.46
CA PRO A 323 1.32 -22.03 24.12
C PRO A 323 1.05 -20.54 24.38
N GLU A 324 1.64 -19.97 25.43
CA GLU A 324 1.50 -18.56 25.79
C GLU A 324 2.08 -17.63 24.72
N VAL A 325 3.27 -17.96 24.18
CA VAL A 325 3.90 -17.14 23.13
C VAL A 325 3.22 -17.36 21.78
N THR A 326 2.95 -18.61 21.41
CA THR A 326 2.27 -18.94 20.14
C THR A 326 0.85 -18.36 20.07
N GLY A 327 0.05 -18.53 21.12
CA GLY A 327 -1.29 -17.94 21.19
C GLY A 327 -1.26 -16.42 21.38
N GLY A 328 -0.34 -15.93 22.22
CA GLY A 328 -0.18 -14.51 22.52
C GLY A 328 0.15 -13.68 21.29
N VAL A 329 1.07 -14.13 20.42
CA VAL A 329 1.44 -13.36 19.21
C VAL A 329 0.28 -13.23 18.21
N VAL A 330 -0.56 -14.27 18.09
CA VAL A 330 -1.78 -14.23 17.25
C VAL A 330 -2.76 -13.20 17.81
N VAL A 331 -2.99 -13.21 19.12
CA VAL A 331 -3.88 -12.25 19.79
C VAL A 331 -3.34 -10.83 19.67
N LEU A 332 -2.03 -10.62 19.88
CA LEU A 332 -1.39 -9.31 19.74
C LEU A 332 -1.50 -8.77 18.32
N ALA A 333 -1.27 -9.60 17.29
CA ALA A 333 -1.42 -9.18 15.90
C ALA A 333 -2.89 -8.80 15.56
N ALA A 334 -3.86 -9.54 16.09
CA ALA A 334 -5.27 -9.20 15.94
C ALA A 334 -5.63 -7.88 16.66
N LEU A 335 -5.16 -7.68 17.89
CA LEU A 335 -5.39 -6.44 18.65
C LEU A 335 -4.72 -5.24 17.97
N LEU A 336 -3.50 -5.39 17.50
CA LEU A 336 -2.77 -4.37 16.75
C LEU A 336 -3.50 -4.00 15.46
N GLY A 337 -3.94 -5.00 14.70
CA GLY A 337 -4.75 -4.78 13.51
C GLY A 337 -6.07 -4.08 13.84
N ALA A 338 -6.76 -4.47 14.92
CA ALA A 338 -7.98 -3.81 15.37
C ALA A 338 -7.76 -2.34 15.72
N LEU A 339 -6.68 -2.04 16.44
CA LEU A 339 -6.27 -0.68 16.80
C LEU A 339 -6.02 0.17 15.54
N LEU A 340 -5.24 -0.35 14.59
CA LEU A 340 -5.02 0.32 13.30
C LEU A 340 -6.34 0.56 12.55
N GLY A 341 -7.25 -0.41 12.58
CA GLY A 341 -8.58 -0.29 11.99
C GLY A 341 -9.42 0.80 12.65
N GLY A 342 -9.33 0.94 13.97
CA GLY A 342 -9.97 2.02 14.73
C GLY A 342 -9.44 3.38 14.36
N LEU A 343 -8.10 3.52 14.27
CA LEU A 343 -7.45 4.76 13.83
C LEU A 343 -7.76 5.11 12.36
N ALA A 344 -7.96 4.10 11.51
CA ALA A 344 -8.32 4.29 10.11
C ALA A 344 -9.80 4.65 9.90
N ALA A 345 -10.67 4.39 10.88
CA ALA A 345 -12.09 4.72 10.84
C ALA A 345 -12.30 6.24 10.86
N ARG A 346 -13.28 6.73 10.09
CA ARG A 346 -13.68 8.13 10.18
C ARG A 346 -14.47 8.33 11.48
N PRO A 347 -14.29 9.46 12.19
CA PRO A 347 -15.21 9.83 13.26
C PRO A 347 -16.65 9.84 12.72
N ALA A 348 -17.60 9.33 13.51
CA ALA A 348 -19.01 9.52 13.18
C ALA A 348 -19.27 11.03 13.08
N GLY A 349 -19.79 11.49 11.94
CA GLY A 349 -20.17 12.89 11.80
C GLY A 349 -21.22 13.27 12.85
N PRO A 350 -21.29 14.55 13.27
CA PRO A 350 -22.35 14.99 14.17
C PRO A 350 -23.72 14.61 13.58
N ALA A 351 -24.60 14.08 14.42
CA ALA A 351 -25.96 13.75 14.00
C ALA A 351 -26.60 14.99 13.34
N PRO A 352 -27.34 14.83 12.22
CA PRO A 352 -28.02 15.95 11.59
C PRO A 352 -28.88 16.65 12.64
N ALA A 353 -28.73 17.97 12.74
CA ALA A 353 -29.53 18.76 13.67
C ALA A 353 -31.03 18.50 13.38
N PRO A 354 -31.86 18.32 14.42
CA PRO A 354 -33.28 18.11 14.22
C PRO A 354 -33.84 19.24 13.36
N VAL A 355 -34.49 18.88 12.25
CA VAL A 355 -35.14 19.84 11.36
C VAL A 355 -36.16 20.62 12.20
N PRO A 356 -36.06 21.95 12.31
CA PRO A 356 -37.03 22.72 13.07
C PRO A 356 -38.42 22.48 12.48
N PRO A 357 -39.48 22.35 13.31
CA PRO A 357 -40.82 22.12 12.82
C PRO A 357 -41.20 23.23 11.84
N THR A 358 -41.71 22.85 10.67
CA THR A 358 -42.24 23.77 9.68
C THR A 358 -43.28 24.67 10.36
N PRO A 359 -43.14 26.00 10.32
CA PRO A 359 -44.14 26.89 10.92
C PRO A 359 -45.49 26.62 10.26
N ALA A 360 -46.51 26.37 11.08
CA ALA A 360 -47.87 26.15 10.61
C ALA A 360 -48.32 27.37 9.81
N VAL A 361 -48.72 27.15 8.55
CA VAL A 361 -49.33 28.18 7.71
C VAL A 361 -50.64 28.60 8.40
N PRO A 362 -50.80 29.87 8.81
CA PRO A 362 -52.06 30.31 9.41
C PRO A 362 -53.19 30.16 8.39
N ALA A 363 -54.27 29.50 8.79
CA ALA A 363 -55.45 29.31 7.97
C ALA A 363 -55.95 30.66 7.46
N GLN A 364 -56.02 30.82 6.13
CA GLN A 364 -56.59 32.01 5.51
C GLN A 364 -58.07 32.11 5.90
N ALA A 365 -58.42 33.21 6.58
CA ALA A 365 -59.80 33.53 6.91
C ALA A 365 -60.59 33.75 5.61
N VAL A 366 -61.60 32.92 5.38
CA VAL A 366 -62.56 33.07 4.29
C VAL A 366 -63.40 34.33 4.55
N PRO A 367 -63.52 35.28 3.61
CA PRO A 367 -64.34 36.46 3.81
C PRO A 367 -65.83 36.06 3.82
N LEU A 368 -66.52 36.36 4.92
CA LEU A 368 -67.98 36.32 4.98
C LEU A 368 -68.53 37.40 4.03
N GLY A 369 -69.22 36.95 2.97
CA GLY A 369 -69.91 37.82 2.03
C GLY A 369 -71.00 38.64 2.71
N ARG A 370 -71.03 39.94 2.38
CA ARG A 370 -72.14 40.85 2.73
C ARG A 370 -73.38 40.52 1.88
N ARG A 371 -74.53 40.36 2.53
CA ARG A 371 -75.79 40.94 2.09
C ARG A 371 -76.25 41.94 3.13
#